data_AF-A0A493T1G2-F1
#
_entry.id   AF-A0A493T1G2-F1
#
_cell.length_a   1.000
_cell.length_b   1.000
_cell.length_c   1.000
_cell.angle_alpha   90.00
_cell.angle_beta   90.00
_cell.angle_gamma   90.00
#
_symmetry.space_group_name_H-M   'P 1'
#
loop_
_entity.id
_entity.type
_entity.pdbx_description
1 polymer ?
#
loop_
_entity_poly.entity_id
_entity_poly.type
_entity_poly.pdbx_seq_one_letter_code
_entity_poly.pdbx_strand_id
1 'polypeptide(L)'
;MKAVIFQCCMFFRACHFMNFPLAIAFDCLYFLLCCSSSPSPPPSLGFQKDLLLSQAVVACLETLLEYLYVKNQDVALHVASQPWHRFLLLTLLNGGQKSVLQPEILRLVTLFVRYQSSNVISQKEISLILREAAEANLPELPEATSRALHLFLRQVQSSHCQMEAVEAGTVQTLLEHLSGQRSTCAKHQDIVCLGGVAVSLAHIGD
;
A
#
# COMPACT_ATOMS: atom_id res chain seq x y z
N MET A 1 -12.32 11.73 -9.29
CA MET A 1 -13.63 11.05 -9.51
C MET A 1 -13.64 10.07 -10.68
N LYS A 2 -13.28 10.46 -11.92
CA LYS A 2 -13.37 9.56 -13.10
C LYS A 2 -12.48 8.31 -13.01
N ALA A 3 -11.29 8.40 -12.43
CA ALA A 3 -10.38 7.26 -12.26
C ALA A 3 -10.92 6.19 -11.29
N VAL A 4 -11.56 6.61 -10.18
CA VAL A 4 -12.12 5.71 -9.16
C VAL A 4 -13.32 4.93 -9.70
N ILE A 5 -14.19 5.60 -10.47
CA ILE A 5 -15.33 4.96 -11.14
C ILE A 5 -14.84 3.95 -12.18
N PHE A 6 -13.83 4.31 -12.97
CA PHE A 6 -13.23 3.39 -13.95
C PHE A 6 -12.64 2.15 -13.28
N GLN A 7 -11.98 2.33 -12.14
CA GLN A 7 -11.33 1.25 -11.40
C GLN A 7 -12.33 0.33 -10.68
N CYS A 8 -13.44 0.89 -10.18
CA CYS A 8 -14.59 0.15 -9.68
C CYS A 8 -15.22 -0.72 -10.78
N CYS A 9 -15.42 -0.15 -11.97
CA CYS A 9 -15.95 -0.89 -13.13
C CYS A 9 -15.00 -2.02 -13.59
N MET A 10 -13.69 -1.79 -13.55
CA MET A 10 -12.68 -2.81 -13.91
C MET A 10 -12.62 -3.93 -12.87
N PHE A 11 -12.69 -3.61 -11.57
CA PHE A 11 -12.75 -4.60 -10.49
C PHE A 11 -14.02 -5.46 -10.60
N PHE A 12 -15.19 -4.84 -10.84
CA PHE A 12 -16.45 -5.54 -11.06
C PHE A 12 -16.37 -6.48 -12.28
N ARG A 13 -15.76 -6.02 -13.38
CA ARG A 13 -15.58 -6.83 -14.60
C ARG A 13 -14.62 -8.00 -14.39
N ALA A 14 -13.57 -7.82 -13.58
CA ALA A 14 -12.63 -8.88 -13.22
C ALA A 14 -13.29 -9.94 -12.33
N CYS A 15 -14.05 -9.54 -11.31
CA CYS A 15 -14.80 -10.46 -10.45
C CYS A 15 -15.88 -11.23 -11.21
N HIS A 16 -16.57 -10.57 -12.15
CA HIS A 16 -17.54 -11.21 -13.04
C HIS A 16 -16.89 -12.22 -14.01
N PHE A 17 -15.68 -11.94 -14.52
CA PHE A 17 -14.97 -12.85 -15.42
C PHE A 17 -14.38 -14.08 -14.69
N MET A 18 -13.99 -13.91 -13.43
CA MET A 18 -13.36 -14.98 -12.63
C MET A 18 -14.34 -15.85 -11.84
N ASN A 19 -15.65 -15.64 -11.99
CA ASN A 19 -16.71 -16.36 -11.24
C ASN A 19 -16.46 -16.36 -9.72
N PHE A 20 -15.86 -15.28 -9.22
CA PHE A 20 -15.53 -15.07 -7.82
C PHE A 20 -16.81 -14.72 -7.06
N PRO A 21 -17.00 -15.13 -5.78
CA PRO A 21 -18.21 -14.80 -5.05
C PRO A 21 -18.41 -13.27 -5.05
N LEU A 22 -19.47 -12.85 -5.75
CA LEU A 22 -19.81 -11.45 -6.00
C LEU A 22 -19.86 -10.60 -4.72
N ALA A 23 -20.06 -11.21 -3.54
CA ALA A 23 -20.13 -10.54 -2.25
C ALA A 23 -18.92 -9.63 -1.95
N ILE A 24 -17.68 -10.11 -2.13
CA ILE A 24 -16.47 -9.31 -1.84
C ILE A 24 -16.32 -8.16 -2.84
N ALA A 25 -16.70 -8.41 -4.09
CA ALA A 25 -16.71 -7.40 -5.14
C ALA A 25 -17.74 -6.31 -4.82
N PHE A 26 -18.92 -6.70 -4.37
CA PHE A 26 -20.02 -5.81 -3.99
C PHE A 26 -19.67 -4.99 -2.74
N ASP A 27 -19.05 -5.56 -1.72
CA ASP A 27 -18.68 -4.81 -0.50
C ASP A 27 -17.61 -3.74 -0.80
N CYS A 28 -16.60 -4.07 -1.62
CA CYS A 28 -15.60 -3.10 -2.05
C CYS A 28 -16.21 -2.01 -2.95
N LEU A 29 -17.11 -2.39 -3.87
CA LEU A 29 -17.78 -1.46 -4.76
C LEU A 29 -18.76 -0.56 -3.99
N TYR A 30 -19.50 -1.11 -3.04
CA TYR A 30 -20.42 -0.39 -2.15
C TYR A 30 -19.65 0.60 -1.28
N PHE A 31 -18.53 0.18 -0.68
CA PHE A 31 -17.66 1.08 0.07
C PHE A 31 -17.14 2.24 -0.80
N LEU A 32 -16.64 1.94 -2.01
CA LEU A 32 -16.13 2.96 -2.93
C LEU A 32 -17.22 3.87 -3.51
N LEU A 33 -18.43 3.33 -3.76
CA LEU A 33 -19.61 4.09 -4.17
C LEU A 33 -20.11 4.99 -3.04
N CYS A 34 -20.17 4.49 -1.80
CA CYS A 34 -20.54 5.26 -0.61
C CYS A 34 -19.56 6.42 -0.35
N CYS A 35 -18.25 6.16 -0.46
CA CYS A 35 -17.24 7.21 -0.37
C CYS A 35 -17.35 8.23 -1.52
N SER A 36 -17.73 7.78 -2.73
CA SER A 36 -17.88 8.65 -3.90
C SER A 36 -19.14 9.52 -3.85
N SER A 37 -20.24 9.03 -3.25
CA SER A 37 -21.58 9.64 -3.30
C SER A 37 -21.86 10.69 -2.21
N SER A 38 -20.94 10.89 -1.27
CA SER A 38 -21.08 11.93 -0.23
C SER A 38 -20.97 13.35 -0.85
N PRO A 39 -21.90 14.28 -0.52
CA PRO A 39 -21.98 15.60 -1.15
C PRO A 39 -20.71 16.42 -0.95
N SER A 40 -20.37 17.21 -1.98
CA SER A 40 -19.12 17.96 -2.09
C SER A 40 -18.88 18.91 -0.91
N PRO A 41 -17.80 18.74 -0.14
CA PRO A 41 -17.34 19.69 0.85
C PRO A 41 -16.31 20.67 0.24
N PRO A 42 -15.93 21.76 0.94
CA PRO A 42 -14.98 22.77 0.46
C PRO A 42 -13.63 22.20 0.00
N PRO A 43 -12.82 22.95 -0.78
CA PRO A 43 -11.61 22.46 -1.49
C PRO A 43 -10.52 21.84 -0.62
N SER A 44 -10.55 22.03 0.71
CA SER A 44 -9.67 21.35 1.67
C SER A 44 -10.06 19.88 1.94
N LEU A 45 -11.30 19.46 1.66
CA LEU A 45 -11.79 18.10 1.93
C LEU A 45 -11.66 17.13 0.74
N GLY A 46 -11.39 17.65 -0.47
CA GLY A 46 -11.16 16.81 -1.66
C GLY A 46 -9.89 15.95 -1.53
N PHE A 47 -8.83 16.54 -0.97
CA PHE A 47 -7.57 15.84 -0.72
C PHE A 47 -7.73 14.69 0.29
N GLN A 48 -8.51 14.90 1.35
CA GLN A 48 -8.80 13.87 2.35
C GLN A 48 -9.65 12.73 1.77
N LYS A 49 -10.62 13.05 0.90
CA LYS A 49 -11.42 12.04 0.19
C LYS A 49 -10.56 11.17 -0.74
N ASP A 50 -9.67 11.78 -1.51
CA ASP A 50 -8.76 11.04 -2.39
C ASP A 50 -7.76 10.17 -1.61
N LEU A 51 -7.29 10.64 -0.45
CA LEU A 51 -6.44 9.86 0.46
C LEU A 51 -7.16 8.63 1.02
N LEU A 52 -8.36 8.81 1.60
CA LEU A 52 -9.16 7.72 2.15
C LEU A 52 -9.52 6.68 1.08
N LEU A 53 -9.84 7.14 -0.14
CA LEU A 53 -10.11 6.25 -1.27
C LEU A 53 -8.87 5.45 -1.65
N SER A 54 -7.69 6.08 -1.73
CA SER A 54 -6.44 5.35 -2.03
C SER A 54 -6.11 4.31 -0.95
N GLN A 55 -6.30 4.65 0.32
CA GLN A 55 -6.09 3.73 1.43
C GLN A 55 -7.04 2.53 1.38
N ALA A 56 -8.32 2.79 1.12
CA ALA A 56 -9.33 1.75 1.02
C ALA A 56 -9.04 0.80 -0.15
N VAL A 57 -8.74 1.34 -1.34
CA VAL A 57 -8.41 0.52 -2.52
C VAL A 57 -7.20 -0.37 -2.26
N VAL A 58 -6.13 0.18 -1.66
CA VAL A 58 -4.91 -0.59 -1.34
C VAL A 58 -5.21 -1.66 -0.29
N ALA A 59 -5.92 -1.32 0.79
CA ALA A 59 -6.27 -2.27 1.85
C ALA A 59 -7.19 -3.41 1.36
N CYS A 60 -8.18 -3.10 0.52
CA CYS A 60 -9.05 -4.10 -0.10
C CYS A 60 -8.25 -5.05 -0.99
N LEU A 61 -7.30 -4.52 -1.78
CA LEU A 61 -6.46 -5.34 -2.64
C LEU A 61 -5.51 -6.24 -1.84
N GLU A 62 -4.88 -5.71 -0.79
CA GLU A 62 -4.05 -6.49 0.14
C GLU A 62 -4.84 -7.66 0.73
N THR A 63 -6.02 -7.38 1.29
CA THR A 63 -6.89 -8.38 1.93
C THR A 63 -7.35 -9.43 0.92
N LEU A 64 -7.77 -9.00 -0.27
CA LEU A 64 -8.22 -9.90 -1.33
C LEU A 64 -7.10 -10.83 -1.77
N LEU A 65 -5.91 -10.29 -2.05
CA LEU A 65 -4.79 -11.09 -2.51
C LEU A 65 -4.28 -12.04 -1.42
N GLU A 66 -4.26 -11.61 -0.16
CA GLU A 66 -3.89 -12.48 0.96
C GLU A 66 -4.89 -13.62 1.14
N TYR A 67 -6.20 -13.32 1.11
CA TYR A 67 -7.24 -14.35 1.13
C TYR A 67 -7.08 -15.34 -0.04
N LEU A 68 -6.88 -14.79 -1.24
CA LEU A 68 -6.66 -15.58 -2.45
C LEU A 68 -5.44 -16.46 -2.33
N TYR A 69 -4.33 -15.93 -1.81
CA TYR A 69 -3.07 -16.68 -1.71
C TYR A 69 -3.20 -17.88 -0.77
N VAL A 70 -3.95 -17.74 0.33
CA VAL A 70 -4.26 -18.85 1.24
C VAL A 70 -5.17 -19.90 0.59
N LYS A 71 -6.08 -19.49 -0.30
CA LYS A 71 -7.05 -20.40 -0.94
C LYS A 71 -6.53 -21.06 -2.22
N ASN A 72 -5.88 -20.28 -3.07
CA ASN A 72 -5.37 -20.67 -4.37
C ASN A 72 -4.28 -19.67 -4.83
N GLN A 73 -3.02 -20.08 -4.69
CA GLN A 73 -1.87 -19.24 -5.02
C GLN A 73 -1.85 -18.82 -6.49
N ASP A 74 -2.21 -19.72 -7.41
CA ASP A 74 -2.21 -19.42 -8.86
C ASP A 74 -3.22 -18.32 -9.19
N VAL A 75 -4.40 -18.35 -8.56
CA VAL A 75 -5.40 -17.29 -8.73
C VAL A 75 -4.90 -15.98 -8.13
N ALA A 76 -4.23 -16.01 -6.97
CA ALA A 76 -3.67 -14.81 -6.36
C ALA A 76 -2.61 -14.16 -7.26
N LEU A 77 -1.67 -14.95 -7.79
CA LEU A 77 -0.65 -14.49 -8.73
C LEU A 77 -1.28 -13.97 -10.03
N HIS A 78 -2.30 -14.67 -10.54
CA HIS A 78 -3.02 -14.24 -11.73
C HIS A 78 -3.72 -12.90 -11.51
N VAL A 79 -4.44 -12.71 -10.40
CA VAL A 79 -5.14 -11.45 -10.06
C VAL A 79 -4.14 -10.33 -9.82
N ALA A 80 -3.04 -10.58 -9.10
CA ALA A 80 -2.01 -9.57 -8.85
C ALA A 80 -1.35 -9.08 -10.14
N SER A 81 -1.21 -9.96 -11.14
CA SER A 81 -0.59 -9.67 -12.44
C SER A 81 -1.55 -9.02 -13.44
N GLN A 82 -2.68 -8.47 -13.02
CA GLN A 82 -3.64 -7.92 -13.97
C GLN A 82 -3.29 -6.48 -14.40
N PRO A 83 -3.51 -6.11 -15.68
CA PRO A 83 -3.03 -4.84 -16.23
C PRO A 83 -3.67 -3.60 -15.60
N TRP A 84 -4.85 -3.72 -14.98
CA TRP A 84 -5.48 -2.60 -14.27
C TRP A 84 -4.70 -2.17 -13.01
N HIS A 85 -3.92 -3.07 -12.42
CA HIS A 85 -3.05 -2.71 -11.30
C HIS A 85 -1.93 -1.77 -11.72
N ARG A 86 -1.44 -1.89 -12.96
CA ARG A 86 -0.48 -0.94 -13.53
C ARG A 86 -1.10 0.44 -13.70
N PHE A 87 -2.35 0.50 -14.16
CA PHE A 87 -3.09 1.76 -14.25
C PHE A 87 -3.29 2.42 -12.88
N LEU A 88 -3.64 1.64 -11.84
CA LEU A 88 -3.74 2.12 -10.47
C LEU A 88 -2.42 2.71 -9.98
N LEU A 89 -1.31 1.98 -10.15
CA LEU A 89 0.02 2.42 -9.74
C LEU A 89 0.38 3.75 -10.43
N LEU A 90 0.19 3.84 -11.75
CA LEU A 90 0.44 5.06 -12.51
C LEU A 90 -0.47 6.21 -12.07
N THR A 91 -1.73 5.93 -11.70
CA THR A 91 -2.65 6.96 -11.20
C THR A 91 -2.20 7.52 -9.86
N LEU A 92 -1.67 6.67 -8.97
CA LEU A 92 -1.13 7.12 -7.69
C LEU A 92 0.18 7.87 -7.86
N LEU A 93 1.09 7.38 -8.71
CA LEU A 93 2.38 8.02 -8.99
C LEU A 93 2.23 9.37 -9.69
N ASN A 94 1.25 9.52 -10.60
CA ASN A 94 1.00 10.78 -11.32
C ASN A 94 -0.02 11.69 -10.62
N GLY A 95 -0.48 11.33 -9.43
CA GLY A 95 -1.54 12.02 -8.70
C GLY A 95 -1.10 13.35 -8.06
N GLY A 96 -0.73 14.36 -8.85
CA GLY A 96 -0.43 15.72 -8.36
C GLY A 96 0.83 15.84 -7.49
N GLN A 97 0.89 16.84 -6.60
CA GLN A 97 1.98 17.18 -5.65
C GLN A 97 2.28 16.10 -4.58
N LYS A 98 2.08 14.82 -4.89
CA LYS A 98 2.21 13.70 -3.96
C LYS A 98 3.60 13.08 -4.10
N SER A 99 4.30 12.89 -2.98
CA SER A 99 5.62 12.25 -2.98
C SER A 99 5.51 10.78 -3.39
N VAL A 100 6.55 10.26 -4.04
CA VAL A 100 6.65 8.82 -4.38
C VAL A 100 6.63 7.95 -3.12
N LEU A 101 7.09 8.50 -1.99
CA LEU A 101 7.13 7.85 -0.68
C LEU A 101 5.79 7.91 0.08
N GLN A 102 4.67 8.12 -0.60
CA GLN A 102 3.37 7.96 0.06
C GLN A 102 3.16 6.52 0.54
N PRO A 103 2.59 6.33 1.74
CA PRO A 103 2.42 5.01 2.32
C PRO A 103 1.55 4.10 1.46
N GLU A 104 0.55 4.64 0.74
CA GLU A 104 -0.31 3.88 -0.16
C GLU A 104 0.45 3.38 -1.39
N ILE A 105 1.37 4.19 -1.94
CA ILE A 105 2.23 3.79 -3.06
C ILE A 105 3.19 2.69 -2.61
N LEU A 106 3.88 2.91 -1.48
CA LEU A 106 4.82 1.94 -0.91
C LEU A 106 4.15 0.61 -0.60
N ARG A 107 2.96 0.62 0.00
CA ARG A 107 2.17 -0.59 0.27
C ARG A 107 1.75 -1.32 -1.00
N LEU A 108 1.23 -0.58 -1.98
CA LEU A 108 0.82 -1.16 -3.26
C LEU A 108 1.99 -1.80 -4.01
N VAL A 109 3.12 -1.11 -4.04
CA VAL A 109 4.35 -1.61 -4.66
C VAL A 109 4.89 -2.83 -3.90
N THR A 110 4.91 -2.80 -2.57
CA THR A 110 5.26 -3.96 -1.73
C THR A 110 4.42 -5.17 -2.10
N LEU A 111 3.11 -4.97 -2.31
CA LEU A 111 2.18 -6.01 -2.70
C LEU A 111 2.58 -6.64 -4.04
N PHE A 112 2.87 -5.83 -5.07
CA PHE A 112 3.26 -6.36 -6.39
C PHE A 112 4.62 -7.04 -6.40
N VAL A 113 5.56 -6.58 -5.57
CA VAL A 113 6.84 -7.27 -5.37
C VAL A 113 6.61 -8.63 -4.70
N ARG A 114 5.75 -8.70 -3.67
CA ARG A 114 5.41 -9.95 -2.96
C ARG A 114 4.79 -11.00 -3.89
N TYR A 115 3.91 -10.57 -4.79
CA TYR A 115 3.22 -11.44 -5.75
C TYR A 115 3.91 -11.54 -7.12
N GLN A 116 5.18 -11.11 -7.22
CA GLN A 116 6.03 -11.27 -8.41
C GLN A 116 5.41 -10.71 -9.70
N SER A 117 4.62 -9.63 -9.59
CA SER A 117 3.85 -9.06 -10.69
C SER A 117 4.69 -8.13 -11.57
N SER A 118 5.68 -8.70 -12.27
CA SER A 118 6.67 -7.97 -13.08
C SER A 118 6.09 -7.19 -14.26
N ASN A 119 4.88 -7.54 -14.70
CA ASN A 119 4.14 -6.82 -15.74
C ASN A 119 3.37 -5.61 -15.17
N VAL A 120 3.21 -5.53 -13.86
CA VAL A 120 2.57 -4.42 -13.16
C VAL A 120 3.62 -3.42 -12.68
N ILE A 121 4.63 -3.93 -11.96
CA ILE A 121 5.77 -3.15 -11.48
C ILE A 121 7.08 -3.60 -12.12
N SER A 122 7.81 -2.64 -12.65
CA SER A 122 9.12 -2.79 -13.28
C SER A 122 10.25 -2.44 -12.32
N GLN A 123 11.46 -2.96 -12.60
CA GLN A 123 12.65 -2.58 -11.83
C GLN A 123 12.89 -1.07 -11.83
N LYS A 124 12.56 -0.37 -12.93
CA LYS A 124 12.68 1.11 -12.99
C LYS A 124 11.84 1.83 -11.93
N GLU A 125 10.64 1.34 -11.65
CA GLU A 125 9.77 1.91 -10.63
C GLU A 125 10.30 1.59 -9.21
N ILE A 126 10.87 0.40 -9.01
CA ILE A 126 11.54 0.02 -7.75
C ILE A 126 12.78 0.90 -7.51
N SER A 127 13.67 1.04 -8.51
CA SER A 127 14.86 1.89 -8.44
C SER A 127 14.51 3.35 -8.17
N LEU A 128 13.42 3.86 -8.77
CA LEU A 128 12.91 5.20 -8.49
C LEU A 128 12.57 5.36 -7.00
N ILE A 129 11.80 4.44 -6.43
CA ILE A 129 11.40 4.51 -5.01
C ILE A 129 12.63 4.42 -4.10
N LEU A 130 13.60 3.55 -4.42
CA LEU A 130 14.85 3.43 -3.65
C LEU A 130 15.67 4.72 -3.69
N ARG A 131 15.76 5.37 -4.85
CA ARG A 131 16.45 6.66 -4.99
C ARG A 131 15.76 7.74 -4.17
N GLU A 132 14.44 7.89 -4.32
CA GLU A 132 13.67 8.89 -3.57
C GLU A 132 13.78 8.64 -2.05
N ALA A 133 13.82 7.38 -1.61
CA ALA A 133 14.02 7.03 -0.21
C ALA A 133 15.43 7.37 0.29
N ALA A 134 16.45 7.22 -0.55
CA ALA A 134 17.83 7.58 -0.22
C ALA A 134 18.04 9.10 -0.12
N GLU A 135 17.31 9.87 -0.93
CA GLU A 135 17.34 11.33 -0.93
C GLU A 135 16.44 11.96 0.14
N ALA A 136 15.50 11.18 0.70
CA ALA A 136 14.56 11.66 1.71
C ALA A 136 15.19 11.79 3.11
N ASN A 137 14.75 12.82 3.84
CA ASN A 137 15.05 12.97 5.27
C ASN A 137 14.31 11.91 6.09
N LEU A 138 14.89 10.72 6.24
CA LEU A 138 14.30 9.60 6.99
C LEU A 138 13.78 9.98 8.40
N PRO A 139 14.43 10.87 9.19
CA PRO A 139 13.94 11.28 10.52
C PRO A 139 12.67 12.11 10.50
N GLU A 140 12.36 12.78 9.39
CA GLU A 140 11.19 13.64 9.25
C GLU A 140 10.01 12.92 8.59
N LEU A 141 10.20 11.66 8.19
CA LEU A 141 9.14 10.88 7.57
C LEU A 141 8.03 10.56 8.59
N PRO A 142 6.74 10.72 8.19
CA PRO A 142 5.63 10.25 9.01
C PRO A 142 5.76 8.76 9.33
N GLU A 143 5.33 8.35 10.53
CA GLU A 143 5.41 6.94 10.98
C GLU A 143 4.76 5.96 9.99
N ALA A 144 3.62 6.33 9.40
CA ALA A 144 2.96 5.50 8.38
C ALA A 144 3.84 5.27 7.14
N THR A 145 4.54 6.32 6.68
CA THR A 145 5.49 6.25 5.57
C THR A 145 6.72 5.43 5.95
N SER A 146 7.32 5.69 7.11
CA SER A 146 8.48 4.94 7.63
C SER A 146 8.18 3.44 7.73
N ARG A 147 7.00 3.09 8.27
CA ARG A 147 6.53 1.70 8.34
C ARG A 147 6.33 1.07 6.98
N ALA A 148 5.64 1.76 6.06
CA ALA A 148 5.43 1.26 4.71
C ALA A 148 6.76 1.08 3.96
N LEU A 149 7.71 2.01 4.13
CA LEU A 149 9.04 1.95 3.53
C LEU A 149 9.85 0.78 4.07
N HIS A 150 9.84 0.56 5.39
CA HIS A 150 10.51 -0.58 6.01
C HIS A 150 9.97 -1.93 5.48
N LEU A 151 8.64 -2.04 5.31
CA LEU A 151 8.02 -3.25 4.74
C LEU A 151 8.40 -3.43 3.27
N PHE A 152 8.39 -2.36 2.48
CA PHE A 152 8.84 -2.37 1.10
C PHE A 152 10.29 -2.86 0.96
N LEU A 153 11.21 -2.27 1.72
CA LEU A 153 12.64 -2.61 1.68
C LEU A 153 12.88 -4.08 2.05
N ARG A 154 12.22 -4.59 3.09
CA ARG A 154 12.29 -6.01 3.44
C ARG A 154 11.73 -6.89 2.33
N GLN A 155 10.62 -6.50 1.73
CA GLN A 155 9.99 -7.28 0.67
C GLN A 155 10.91 -7.35 -0.56
N VAL A 156 11.51 -6.23 -0.96
CA VAL A 156 12.50 -6.15 -2.04
C VAL A 156 13.70 -7.05 -1.73
N GLN A 157 14.27 -6.95 -0.53
CA GLN A 157 15.41 -7.79 -0.10
C GLN A 157 15.10 -9.29 -0.13
N SER A 158 13.89 -9.68 0.25
CA SER A 158 13.44 -11.09 0.26
C SER A 158 13.01 -11.61 -1.11
N SER A 159 12.76 -10.72 -2.07
CA SER A 159 12.25 -11.08 -3.39
C SER A 159 13.39 -11.36 -4.38
N HIS A 160 13.09 -12.11 -5.45
CA HIS A 160 14.01 -12.34 -6.58
C HIS A 160 14.13 -11.12 -7.52
N CYS A 161 14.03 -9.89 -6.99
CA CYS A 161 14.24 -8.70 -7.81
C CYS A 161 15.71 -8.64 -8.25
N GLN A 162 15.95 -8.38 -9.54
CA GLN A 162 17.30 -8.16 -10.04
C GLN A 162 17.74 -6.77 -9.59
N MET A 163 18.59 -6.70 -8.57
CA MET A 163 19.13 -5.46 -8.03
C MET A 163 20.62 -5.36 -8.33
N GLU A 164 21.07 -4.17 -8.66
CA GLU A 164 22.51 -3.89 -8.72
C GLU A 164 23.11 -3.86 -7.32
N ALA A 165 24.42 -4.11 -7.21
CA ALA A 165 25.13 -4.10 -5.92
C ALA A 165 24.98 -2.77 -5.18
N VAL A 166 24.87 -1.66 -5.91
CA VAL A 166 24.64 -0.32 -5.36
C VAL A 166 23.25 -0.23 -4.71
N GLU A 167 22.20 -0.73 -5.37
CA GLU A 167 20.84 -0.70 -4.83
C GLU A 167 20.69 -1.61 -3.62
N ALA A 168 21.33 -2.77 -3.62
CA ALA A 168 21.36 -3.67 -2.47
C ALA A 168 22.02 -3.00 -1.24
N GLY A 169 23.12 -2.25 -1.46
CA GLY A 169 23.76 -1.44 -0.42
C GLY A 169 22.84 -0.32 0.09
N THR A 170 22.10 0.34 -0.79
CA THR A 170 21.09 1.34 -0.43
C THR A 170 19.98 0.73 0.43
N VAL A 171 19.43 -0.42 0.05
CA VAL A 171 18.39 -1.10 0.84
C VAL A 171 18.87 -1.41 2.26
N GLN A 172 20.09 -1.96 2.38
CA GLN A 172 20.66 -2.29 3.68
C GLN A 172 20.84 -1.04 4.55
N THR A 173 21.41 0.02 3.97
CA THR A 173 21.62 1.30 4.65
C THR A 173 20.30 1.89 5.13
N LEU A 174 19.28 1.92 4.27
CA LEU A 174 17.95 2.44 4.62
C LEU A 174 17.29 1.61 5.74
N LEU A 175 17.38 0.28 5.69
CA LEU A 175 16.83 -0.60 6.73
C LEU A 175 17.49 -0.37 8.09
N GLU A 176 18.80 -0.15 8.14
CA GLU A 176 19.54 0.14 9.37
C GLU A 176 19.11 1.47 9.99
N HIS A 177 18.99 2.53 9.17
CA HIS A 177 18.53 3.84 9.64
C HIS A 177 17.10 3.78 10.20
N LEU A 178 16.17 3.13 9.50
CA LEU A 178 14.77 2.99 9.95
C LEU A 178 14.66 2.12 11.21
N SER A 179 15.54 1.12 11.38
CA SER A 179 15.58 0.27 12.57
C SER A 179 16.16 1.04 13.78
N GLY A 180 17.19 1.85 13.57
CA GLY A 180 17.79 2.71 14.60
C GLY A 180 16.78 3.70 15.18
N GLN A 181 15.93 4.30 14.34
CA GLN A 181 14.86 5.20 14.76
C GLN A 181 13.83 4.53 15.69
N ARG A 182 13.40 3.31 15.35
CA ARG A 182 12.45 2.56 16.19
C ARG A 182 12.99 2.25 17.58
N SER A 183 14.30 1.98 17.69
CA SER A 183 14.94 1.75 18.99
C SER A 183 14.89 3.00 19.90
N THR A 184 14.91 4.20 19.31
CA THR A 184 14.80 5.47 20.05
C THR A 184 13.34 5.85 20.38
N CYS A 185 12.37 5.41 19.57
CA CYS A 185 10.94 5.71 19.72
C CYS A 185 10.20 4.71 20.66
N ALA A 186 10.80 3.55 20.96
CA ALA A 186 10.21 2.50 21.80
C ALA A 186 9.97 2.87 23.29
N LYS A 187 10.07 4.15 23.66
CA LYS A 187 9.73 4.65 25.01
C LYS A 187 8.37 5.36 25.10
N HIS A 188 7.57 5.39 24.03
CA HIS A 188 6.25 6.06 24.07
C HIS A 188 5.09 5.05 24.03
N GLN A 189 4.84 4.46 25.20
CA GLN A 189 3.55 4.04 25.76
C GLN A 189 2.45 3.63 24.75
N ASP A 190 2.31 2.33 24.53
CA ASP A 190 1.10 1.70 23.97
C ASP A 190 -0.09 1.93 24.91
N ILE A 191 -0.73 3.09 24.82
CA ILE A 191 -1.96 3.40 25.53
C ILE A 191 -3.07 3.54 24.49
N VAL A 192 -4.07 2.68 24.58
CA VAL A 192 -5.28 2.75 23.76
C VAL A 192 -6.41 3.34 24.59
N CYS A 193 -7.01 4.43 24.11
CA CYS A 193 -8.16 5.07 24.76
C CYS A 193 -9.47 4.64 24.10
N LEU A 194 -10.31 3.88 24.81
CA LEU A 194 -11.65 3.51 24.38
C LEU A 194 -12.68 4.07 25.38
N GLY A 195 -13.56 4.97 24.92
CA GLY A 195 -14.70 5.43 25.70
C GLY A 195 -14.36 6.07 27.06
N GLY A 196 -13.21 6.75 27.16
CA GLY A 196 -12.75 7.40 28.40
C GLY A 196 -11.86 6.53 29.30
N VAL A 197 -11.54 5.30 28.89
CA VAL A 197 -10.60 4.42 29.60
C VAL A 197 -9.33 4.26 28.79
N ALA A 198 -8.18 4.50 29.43
CA ALA A 198 -6.85 4.31 28.86
C ALA A 198 -6.30 2.94 29.29
N VAL A 199 -5.97 2.08 28.33
CA VAL A 199 -5.42 0.73 28.56
C VAL A 199 -3.98 0.68 28.06
N SER A 200 -3.05 0.31 28.94
CA SER A 200 -1.65 0.07 28.55
C SER A 200 -1.45 -1.37 28.08
N LEU A 201 -0.90 -1.57 26.87
CA LEU A 201 -0.67 -2.89 26.29
C LEU A 201 0.69 -3.51 26.68
N ALA A 202 1.45 -2.88 27.58
CA ALA A 202 2.82 -3.28 27.92
C ALA A 202 2.99 -4.68 28.55
N HIS A 203 1.90 -5.40 28.84
CA HIS A 203 1.92 -6.68 29.56
C HIS A 203 1.19 -7.84 28.89
N ILE A 204 0.75 -7.71 27.64
CA ILE A 204 0.22 -8.88 26.90
C ILE A 204 1.38 -9.51 26.13
N GLY A 205 2.14 -10.36 26.82
CA GLY A 205 3.02 -11.34 26.20
C GLY A 205 2.58 -12.72 26.65
N ASP A 206 2.28 -13.61 25.70
CA ASP A 206 2.25 -15.06 25.92
C ASP A 206 3.69 -15.61 25.87
#